data_AF-A0A5E3XNJ2-F1
#
_entry.id   AF-A0A5E3XNJ2-F1
#
_cell.length_a   1.000
_cell.length_b   1.000
_cell.length_c   1.000
_cell.angle_alpha   90.00
_cell.angle_beta   90.00
_cell.angle_gamma   90.00
#
_symmetry.space_group_name_H-M   'P 1'
#
loop_
_entity.id
_entity.type
_entity.pdbx_description
1 polymer ?
#
loop_
_entity_poly.entity_id
_entity_poly.type
_entity_poly.pdbx_seq_one_letter_code
_entity_poly.pdbx_strand_id
1 'polypeptide(L)'
;MPENRHDPSTWSPGQVAYDQALREGPTAALDQFCSLFRASSTSETRDIEQIFSLSVVLSENLDKLTYPRTATPNEDLWRALLESDFMVFVARTISEPDFLTYRMDLVFNVCDLLKSMLQVWWMWIVPKGSSDYRETIQTVPPDPYDACWDATDSIEKIGMAILVCFDDIAYLMRDIQMRISTPTLPYLAMFSFVSCCWITLYSSAQFEANKKLPSNHHALILIHELCAASRVTENENSSLPWSRQFMAAIVEAMGARSLVRAAYNALSYSEHLVDRHLTACLDILEIQMELIGVHWYASPPLLDAFMHAMHREDHDPDPEDGPGVLTRRRLKAYEGVFRHLEKMLPGLESGAIPLGSFSCTTFWNLLSGGVHPASDADGVLRHESGDCLCGDHTALNEAMLTMAARFSALKDAYLSALRHKRLPQPVVNQIRRTGAPQGAGPTGRWYFVVSLLRERLRHEASSVNSTLLNAWLELGGAFGMDEVSQRDLKAAHVARQCCWRPCKYHSTPSEKPLLVCKGCKEARYCSAACQRSDWKQGNHRVQCRRVK
;
A
#
# COMPACT_ATOMS: atom_id res chain seq x y z
N MET A 1 -7.93 -20.57 8.61
CA MET A 1 -8.13 -21.03 9.99
C MET A 1 -9.52 -21.64 10.08
N PRO A 2 -9.75 -22.74 10.82
CA PRO A 2 -11.08 -23.32 10.89
C PRO A 2 -12.02 -22.37 11.67
N GLU A 3 -13.06 -21.89 11.00
CA GLU A 3 -14.11 -20.98 11.53
C GLU A 3 -14.85 -21.54 12.76
N ASN A 4 -14.57 -22.78 13.18
CA ASN A 4 -15.22 -23.48 14.29
C ASN A 4 -14.43 -23.48 15.61
N ARG A 5 -13.29 -22.78 15.74
CA ARG A 5 -12.50 -22.80 17.01
C ARG A 5 -13.16 -22.08 18.20
N HIS A 6 -14.24 -21.34 17.96
CA HIS A 6 -14.80 -20.40 18.92
C HIS A 6 -16.19 -20.75 19.43
N ASP A 7 -16.73 -21.93 19.10
CA ASP A 7 -18.04 -22.32 19.63
C ASP A 7 -17.90 -22.83 21.08
N PRO A 8 -18.39 -22.10 22.11
CA PRO A 8 -18.29 -22.54 23.50
C PRO A 8 -19.02 -23.87 23.75
N SER A 9 -19.93 -24.28 22.87
CA SER A 9 -20.61 -25.58 22.95
C SER A 9 -19.66 -26.77 22.75
N THR A 10 -18.49 -26.53 22.16
CA THR A 10 -17.46 -27.55 21.90
C THR A 10 -16.40 -27.66 22.98
N TRP A 11 -16.47 -26.81 24.01
CA TRP A 11 -15.47 -26.78 25.07
C TRP A 11 -15.49 -28.05 25.93
N SER A 12 -14.28 -28.51 26.26
CA SER A 12 -14.11 -29.60 27.23
C SER A 12 -14.60 -29.18 28.63
N PRO A 13 -14.89 -30.14 29.53
CA PRO A 13 -15.27 -29.81 30.91
C PRO A 13 -14.25 -28.93 31.64
N GLY A 14 -12.95 -29.09 31.34
CA GLY A 14 -11.89 -28.25 31.91
C GLY A 14 -11.93 -26.81 31.38
N GLN A 15 -12.25 -26.62 30.10
CA GLN A 15 -12.42 -25.30 29.50
C GLN A 15 -13.67 -24.59 30.04
N VAL A 16 -14.79 -25.30 30.19
CA VAL A 16 -16.01 -24.76 30.82
C VAL A 16 -15.76 -24.36 32.27
N ALA A 17 -15.05 -25.19 33.03
CA ALA A 17 -14.68 -24.88 34.41
C ALA A 17 -13.77 -23.64 34.49
N TYR A 18 -12.82 -23.50 33.55
CA TYR A 18 -11.93 -22.34 33.50
C TYR A 18 -12.66 -21.05 33.09
N ASP A 19 -13.59 -21.11 32.14
CA ASP A 19 -14.45 -19.97 31.78
C ASP A 19 -15.28 -19.51 32.99
N GLN A 20 -15.85 -20.46 33.74
CA GLN A 20 -16.55 -20.13 34.98
C GLN A 20 -15.62 -19.49 36.01
N ALA A 21 -14.40 -20.00 36.17
CA ALA A 21 -13.41 -19.43 37.07
C ALA A 21 -13.00 -18.00 36.66
N LEU A 22 -12.88 -17.70 35.36
CA LEU A 22 -12.64 -16.34 34.86
C LEU A 22 -13.79 -15.38 35.19
N ARG A 23 -15.02 -15.87 35.35
CA ARG A 23 -16.19 -15.05 35.73
C ARG A 23 -16.31 -14.86 37.24
N GLU A 24 -16.02 -15.89 38.02
CA GLU A 24 -16.20 -15.87 39.49
C GLU A 24 -14.99 -15.31 40.24
N GLY A 25 -13.78 -15.50 39.71
CA GLY A 25 -12.52 -15.12 40.35
C GLY A 25 -11.38 -15.00 39.34
N PRO A 26 -11.41 -14.02 38.43
CA PRO A 26 -10.48 -13.93 37.31
C PRO A 26 -9.01 -13.90 37.72
N THR A 27 -8.64 -13.22 38.82
CA THR A 27 -7.24 -13.20 39.30
C THR A 27 -6.73 -14.60 39.62
N ALA A 28 -7.50 -15.41 40.34
CA ALA A 28 -7.10 -16.78 40.69
C ALA A 28 -7.01 -17.69 39.45
N ALA A 29 -7.90 -17.49 38.46
CA ALA A 29 -7.86 -18.21 37.19
C ALA A 29 -6.62 -17.82 36.34
N LEU A 30 -6.25 -16.54 36.32
CA LEU A 30 -5.03 -16.07 35.64
C LEU A 30 -3.77 -16.60 36.35
N ASP A 31 -3.72 -16.58 37.68
CA ASP A 31 -2.63 -17.14 38.47
C ASP A 31 -2.45 -18.65 38.24
N GLN A 32 -3.57 -19.38 38.11
CA GLN A 32 -3.56 -20.80 37.74
C GLN A 32 -2.91 -21.00 36.37
N PHE A 33 -3.30 -20.20 35.36
CA PHE A 33 -2.71 -20.28 34.03
C PHE A 33 -1.21 -19.99 34.03
N CYS A 34 -0.79 -18.90 34.68
CA CYS A 34 0.62 -18.53 34.84
C CYS A 34 1.43 -19.65 35.51
N SER A 35 0.86 -20.27 36.55
CA SER A 35 1.51 -21.37 37.29
C SER A 35 1.69 -22.61 36.43
N LEU A 36 0.66 -22.99 35.66
CA LEU A 36 0.74 -24.10 34.70
C LEU A 36 1.80 -23.83 33.63
N PHE A 37 1.81 -22.62 33.05
CA PHE A 37 2.78 -22.24 32.03
C PHE A 37 4.22 -22.32 32.56
N ARG A 38 4.50 -21.75 33.74
CA ARG A 38 5.84 -21.81 34.35
C ARG A 38 6.29 -23.24 34.63
N ALA A 39 5.38 -24.10 35.07
CA ALA A 39 5.70 -25.52 35.31
C ALA A 39 6.06 -26.27 34.01
N SER A 40 5.43 -25.90 32.89
CA SER A 40 5.62 -26.59 31.60
C SER A 40 6.98 -26.39 30.94
N SER A 41 7.74 -25.35 31.34
CA SER A 41 9.13 -25.15 30.88
C SER A 41 10.07 -26.30 31.23
N THR A 42 9.64 -27.22 32.09
CA THR A 42 10.44 -28.35 32.61
C THR A 42 9.83 -29.74 32.36
N SER A 43 8.63 -29.85 31.77
CA SER A 43 7.78 -31.06 31.89
C SER A 43 7.24 -31.65 30.57
N GLU A 44 6.49 -32.75 30.73
CA GLU A 44 5.93 -33.63 29.69
C GLU A 44 4.86 -32.97 28.79
N THR A 45 4.64 -33.55 27.61
CA THR A 45 3.64 -33.13 26.59
C THR A 45 2.20 -32.86 27.10
N ARG A 46 1.80 -33.39 28.26
CA ARG A 46 0.45 -33.28 28.80
C ARG A 46 0.11 -31.87 29.31
N ASP A 47 1.09 -31.16 29.88
CA ASP A 47 0.86 -29.83 30.45
C ASP A 47 0.64 -28.78 29.34
N ILE A 48 1.31 -28.95 28.20
CA ILE A 48 1.18 -28.11 27.01
C ILE A 48 -0.25 -28.15 26.46
N GLU A 49 -0.90 -29.32 26.44
CA GLU A 49 -2.28 -29.45 25.94
C GLU A 49 -3.30 -28.75 26.85
N GLN A 50 -3.07 -28.82 28.17
CA GLN A 50 -3.91 -28.10 29.12
C GLN A 50 -3.73 -26.58 28.95
N ILE A 51 -2.49 -26.09 28.90
CA ILE A 51 -2.20 -24.66 28.68
C ILE A 51 -2.84 -24.17 27.37
N PHE A 52 -2.70 -24.93 26.29
CA PHE A 52 -3.35 -24.62 25.01
C PHE A 52 -4.87 -24.54 25.16
N SER A 53 -5.50 -25.50 25.83
CA SER A 53 -6.95 -25.51 26.03
C SER A 53 -7.44 -24.29 26.82
N LEU A 54 -6.69 -23.89 27.86
CA LEU A 54 -7.02 -22.72 28.68
C LEU A 54 -6.77 -21.40 27.93
N SER A 55 -5.72 -21.33 27.09
CA SER A 55 -5.44 -20.12 26.31
C SER A 55 -6.51 -19.84 25.26
N VAL A 56 -7.14 -20.87 24.69
CA VAL A 56 -8.32 -20.71 23.81
C VAL A 56 -9.49 -20.04 24.54
N VAL A 57 -9.80 -20.50 25.76
CA VAL A 57 -10.90 -19.94 26.57
C VAL A 57 -10.60 -18.49 26.96
N LEU A 58 -9.35 -18.20 27.33
CA LEU A 58 -8.94 -16.85 27.68
C LEU A 58 -8.99 -15.90 26.48
N SER A 59 -8.50 -16.32 25.30
CA SER A 59 -8.58 -15.52 24.06
C SER A 59 -10.04 -15.20 23.72
N GLU A 60 -10.94 -16.18 23.77
CA GLU A 60 -12.38 -15.96 23.53
C GLU A 60 -13.01 -14.94 24.52
N ASN A 61 -12.58 -14.96 25.79
CA ASN A 61 -13.06 -13.99 26.77
C ASN A 61 -12.49 -12.58 26.53
N LEU A 62 -11.25 -12.47 26.08
CA LEU A 62 -10.64 -11.19 25.68
C LEU A 62 -11.30 -10.63 24.42
N ASP A 63 -11.60 -11.47 23.43
CA ASP A 63 -12.30 -11.05 22.22
C ASP A 63 -13.71 -10.52 22.53
N LYS A 64 -14.41 -11.09 23.51
CA LYS A 64 -15.70 -10.51 23.98
C LYS A 64 -15.54 -9.11 24.57
N LEU A 65 -14.38 -8.76 25.12
CA LEU A 65 -14.08 -7.39 25.57
C LEU A 65 -13.82 -6.44 24.39
N THR A 66 -13.47 -6.96 23.21
CA THR A 66 -13.19 -6.14 22.03
C THR A 66 -14.41 -5.76 21.21
N TYR A 67 -15.50 -6.53 21.29
CA TYR A 67 -16.73 -6.26 20.54
C TYR A 67 -17.84 -5.67 21.43
N PRO A 68 -18.06 -4.33 21.45
CA PRO A 68 -19.03 -3.67 22.32
C PRO A 68 -20.51 -3.96 21.96
N ARG A 69 -20.79 -4.84 21.00
CA ARG A 69 -22.16 -5.12 20.52
C ARG A 69 -22.92 -6.15 21.36
N THR A 70 -22.27 -6.88 22.26
CA THR A 70 -22.93 -7.93 23.06
C THR A 70 -22.49 -7.90 24.51
N ALA A 71 -23.44 -7.59 25.40
CA ALA A 71 -23.32 -7.59 26.86
C ALA A 71 -22.29 -6.62 27.48
N THR A 72 -22.51 -6.30 28.76
CA THR A 72 -21.58 -5.52 29.58
C THR A 72 -20.18 -6.16 29.52
N PRO A 73 -19.13 -5.42 29.15
CA PRO A 73 -17.75 -5.92 29.20
C PRO A 73 -17.50 -6.54 30.58
N ASN A 74 -16.80 -7.67 30.63
CA ASN A 74 -16.35 -8.24 31.90
C ASN A 74 -15.22 -7.35 32.46
N GLU A 75 -15.62 -6.21 33.06
CA GLU A 75 -14.68 -5.23 33.64
C GLU A 75 -13.82 -5.86 34.74
N ASP A 76 -14.32 -6.88 35.42
CA ASP A 76 -13.60 -7.60 36.47
C ASP A 76 -12.45 -8.43 35.89
N LEU A 77 -12.65 -9.08 34.73
CA LEU A 77 -11.55 -9.75 34.02
C LEU A 77 -10.48 -8.76 33.56
N TRP A 78 -10.87 -7.62 32.99
CA TRP A 78 -9.90 -6.59 32.59
C TRP A 78 -9.12 -6.05 33.78
N ARG A 79 -9.80 -5.75 34.90
CA ARG A 79 -9.16 -5.31 36.14
C ARG A 79 -8.17 -6.37 36.65
N ALA A 80 -8.56 -7.63 36.66
CA ALA A 80 -7.69 -8.72 37.09
C ALA A 80 -6.43 -8.87 36.21
N LEU A 81 -6.55 -8.71 34.88
CA LEU A 81 -5.40 -8.74 33.96
C LEU A 81 -4.36 -7.66 34.27
N LEU A 82 -4.83 -6.47 34.68
CA LEU A 82 -3.97 -5.36 35.10
C LEU A 82 -3.36 -5.61 36.48
N GLU A 83 -4.17 -6.03 37.46
CA GLU A 83 -3.74 -6.24 38.85
C GLU A 83 -2.77 -7.42 39.00
N SER A 84 -2.87 -8.44 38.15
CA SER A 84 -2.01 -9.63 38.21
C SER A 84 -0.76 -9.54 37.31
N ASP A 85 -0.46 -8.37 36.73
CA ASP A 85 0.62 -8.17 35.75
C ASP A 85 0.58 -9.21 34.59
N PHE A 86 -0.61 -9.66 34.20
CA PHE A 86 -0.74 -10.78 33.25
C PHE A 86 -0.19 -10.43 31.86
N MET A 87 -0.41 -9.19 31.41
CA MET A 87 0.13 -8.70 30.15
C MET A 87 1.67 -8.72 30.14
N VAL A 88 2.30 -8.33 31.25
CA VAL A 88 3.77 -8.39 31.42
C VAL A 88 4.26 -9.84 31.40
N PHE A 89 3.51 -10.75 32.03
CA PHE A 89 3.80 -12.19 31.97
C PHE A 89 3.78 -12.72 30.53
N VAL A 90 2.70 -12.47 29.77
CA VAL A 90 2.59 -12.93 28.38
C VAL A 90 3.67 -12.32 27.49
N ALA A 91 3.94 -11.01 27.64
CA ALA A 91 5.01 -10.35 26.91
C ALA A 91 6.36 -11.01 27.19
N ARG A 92 6.69 -11.27 28.47
CA ARG A 92 7.92 -11.97 28.88
C ARG A 92 8.00 -13.38 28.32
N THR A 93 6.90 -14.12 28.33
CA THR A 93 6.82 -15.46 27.75
C THR A 93 7.16 -15.44 26.26
N ILE A 94 6.62 -14.48 25.50
CA ILE A 94 6.92 -14.32 24.08
C ILE A 94 8.41 -14.00 23.86
N SER A 95 9.05 -13.35 24.84
CA SER A 95 10.48 -13.03 24.83
C SER A 95 11.38 -14.17 25.29
N GLU A 96 10.85 -15.34 25.66
CA GLU A 96 11.74 -16.44 26.02
C GLU A 96 12.48 -16.92 24.75
N PRO A 97 13.81 -17.14 24.78
CA PRO A 97 14.56 -17.59 23.60
C PRO A 97 13.99 -18.86 22.96
N ASP A 98 13.42 -19.74 23.79
CA ASP A 98 12.84 -21.00 23.39
C ASP A 98 11.34 -20.90 23.04
N PHE A 99 10.72 -19.72 23.08
CA PHE A 99 9.28 -19.54 22.86
C PHE A 99 8.82 -20.11 21.51
N LEU A 100 9.60 -19.85 20.45
CA LEU A 100 9.30 -20.36 19.11
C LEU A 100 9.52 -21.87 18.95
N THR A 101 10.06 -22.55 19.96
CA THR A 101 10.22 -24.00 19.98
C THR A 101 9.00 -24.74 20.53
N TYR A 102 8.06 -24.02 21.17
CA TYR A 102 6.78 -24.59 21.60
C TYR A 102 5.91 -25.01 20.41
N ARG A 103 4.85 -25.76 20.71
CA ARG A 103 3.85 -26.16 19.71
C ARG A 103 3.25 -24.91 19.03
N MET A 104 3.23 -24.87 17.70
CA MET A 104 2.88 -23.66 16.93
C MET A 104 1.48 -23.11 17.20
N ASP A 105 0.52 -23.96 17.54
CA ASP A 105 -0.84 -23.55 17.95
C ASP A 105 -0.85 -22.87 19.33
N LEU A 106 0.00 -23.30 20.26
CA LEU A 106 0.22 -22.61 21.54
C LEU A 106 0.93 -21.28 21.33
N VAL A 107 2.01 -21.26 20.55
CA VAL A 107 2.73 -20.00 20.19
C VAL A 107 1.74 -18.99 19.61
N PHE A 108 0.93 -19.42 18.64
CA PHE A 108 -0.13 -18.60 18.06
C PHE A 108 -1.11 -18.08 19.12
N ASN A 109 -1.65 -18.95 19.97
CA ASN A 109 -2.60 -18.52 20.99
C ASN A 109 -1.99 -17.53 21.99
N VAL A 110 -0.73 -17.71 22.39
CA VAL A 110 -0.06 -16.78 23.33
C VAL A 110 0.16 -15.40 22.66
N CYS A 111 0.56 -15.37 21.39
CA CYS A 111 0.62 -14.12 20.62
C CYS A 111 -0.77 -13.48 20.49
N ASP A 112 -1.79 -14.28 20.19
CA ASP A 112 -3.17 -13.83 20.07
C ASP A 112 -3.73 -13.25 21.37
N LEU A 113 -3.39 -13.86 22.53
CA LEU A 113 -3.70 -13.30 23.84
C LEU A 113 -3.09 -11.91 24.03
N LEU A 114 -1.81 -11.72 23.70
CA LEU A 114 -1.18 -10.40 23.79
C LEU A 114 -1.87 -9.40 22.87
N LYS A 115 -2.15 -9.80 21.62
CA LYS A 115 -2.88 -8.99 20.65
C LYS A 115 -4.23 -8.55 21.21
N SER A 116 -5.08 -9.47 21.68
CA SER A 116 -6.41 -9.16 22.19
C SER A 116 -6.34 -8.27 23.44
N MET A 117 -5.40 -8.48 24.36
CA MET A 117 -5.18 -7.58 25.50
C MET A 117 -4.81 -6.16 25.06
N LEU A 118 -3.90 -6.02 24.08
CA LEU A 118 -3.52 -4.71 23.53
C LEU A 118 -4.69 -4.06 22.79
N GLN A 119 -5.54 -4.82 22.11
CA GLN A 119 -6.75 -4.30 21.46
C GLN A 119 -7.74 -3.74 22.48
N VAL A 120 -8.05 -4.51 23.55
CA VAL A 120 -8.90 -4.05 24.66
C VAL A 120 -8.33 -2.76 25.23
N TRP A 121 -7.03 -2.75 25.51
CA TRP A 121 -6.36 -1.59 26.06
C TRP A 121 -6.48 -0.36 25.16
N TRP A 122 -6.19 -0.54 23.88
CA TRP A 122 -6.30 0.50 22.86
C TRP A 122 -7.70 1.13 22.87
N MET A 123 -8.76 0.33 22.75
CA MET A 123 -10.14 0.83 22.74
C MET A 123 -10.57 1.52 24.03
N TRP A 124 -9.94 1.21 25.16
CA TRP A 124 -10.28 1.80 26.44
C TRP A 124 -9.50 3.10 26.72
N ILE A 125 -8.27 3.21 26.21
CA ILE A 125 -7.49 4.46 26.26
C ILE A 125 -8.09 5.51 25.32
N VAL A 126 -8.42 5.13 24.08
CA VAL A 126 -8.86 6.07 23.01
C VAL A 126 -9.96 7.05 23.45
N PRO A 127 -11.05 6.63 24.13
CA PRO A 127 -12.20 7.50 24.35
C PRO A 127 -12.11 8.31 25.66
N LYS A 128 -11.30 7.87 26.64
CA LYS A 128 -11.43 8.35 28.02
C LYS A 128 -10.45 9.45 28.43
N GLY A 129 -9.35 9.69 27.70
CA GLY A 129 -8.37 10.73 28.03
C GLY A 129 -7.84 10.68 29.48
N SER A 130 -7.98 9.52 30.15
CA SER A 130 -7.79 9.38 31.59
C SER A 130 -6.31 9.22 31.93
N SER A 131 -5.85 10.00 32.92
CA SER A 131 -4.48 9.99 33.42
C SER A 131 -4.10 8.75 34.22
N ASP A 132 -5.07 7.97 34.72
CA ASP A 132 -4.83 6.89 35.70
C ASP A 132 -4.09 5.68 35.11
N TYR A 133 -4.11 5.50 33.79
CA TYR A 133 -3.44 4.38 33.14
C TYR A 133 -1.95 4.61 32.87
N ARG A 134 -1.38 5.78 33.24
CA ARG A 134 0.02 6.11 32.93
C ARG A 134 1.05 5.30 33.72
N GLU A 135 0.75 4.87 34.94
CA GLU A 135 1.72 4.15 35.78
C GLU A 135 1.88 2.68 35.32
N THR A 136 0.80 1.99 34.94
CA THR A 136 0.86 0.62 34.41
C THR A 136 1.62 0.52 33.08
N ILE A 137 1.73 1.62 32.33
CA ILE A 137 2.50 1.65 31.07
C ILE A 137 3.99 1.48 31.31
N GLN A 138 4.52 2.02 32.41
CA GLN A 138 5.95 2.00 32.69
C GLN A 138 6.45 0.61 33.12
N THR A 139 5.54 -0.31 33.44
CA THR A 139 5.87 -1.66 33.91
C THR A 139 5.91 -2.71 32.80
N VAL A 140 5.37 -2.40 31.61
CA VAL A 140 5.55 -3.26 30.44
C VAL A 140 7.02 -3.22 30.06
N PRO A 141 7.75 -4.36 30.12
CA PRO A 141 9.16 -4.37 29.77
C PRO A 141 9.34 -3.83 28.36
N PRO A 142 10.30 -2.91 28.12
CA PRO A 142 10.56 -2.40 26.77
C PRO A 142 11.09 -3.49 25.83
N ASP A 143 11.39 -4.67 26.37
CA ASP A 143 12.37 -5.60 25.81
C ASP A 143 11.85 -7.03 25.48
N PRO A 144 10.58 -7.26 25.09
CA PRO A 144 10.18 -8.62 24.71
C PRO A 144 10.73 -9.07 23.35
N TYR A 145 11.42 -8.18 22.64
CA TYR A 145 11.85 -8.37 21.27
C TYR A 145 13.36 -8.59 21.11
N ASP A 146 14.22 -8.22 22.06
CA ASP A 146 15.67 -8.50 21.95
C ASP A 146 15.92 -10.01 21.90
N ALA A 147 15.26 -10.79 22.75
CA ALA A 147 15.39 -12.25 22.73
C ALA A 147 14.74 -12.89 21.48
N CYS A 148 13.66 -12.31 20.96
CA CYS A 148 13.08 -12.73 19.69
C CYS A 148 14.01 -12.42 18.50
N TRP A 149 14.78 -11.33 18.60
CA TRP A 149 15.76 -10.91 17.61
C TRP A 149 16.95 -11.87 17.54
N ASP A 150 17.45 -12.31 18.70
CA ASP A 150 18.50 -13.32 18.76
C ASP A 150 18.05 -14.67 18.17
N ALA A 151 16.73 -14.92 18.09
CA ALA A 151 16.13 -16.12 17.50
C ALA A 151 15.78 -15.97 16.00
N THR A 152 16.33 -14.97 15.30
CA THR A 152 16.04 -14.69 13.87
C THR A 152 16.22 -15.90 12.94
N ASP A 153 17.19 -16.79 13.23
CA ASP A 153 17.42 -18.05 12.50
C ASP A 153 16.22 -19.03 12.54
N SER A 154 15.29 -18.84 13.48
CA SER A 154 14.09 -19.67 13.63
C SER A 154 12.85 -19.08 12.96
N ILE A 155 12.90 -17.86 12.41
CA ILE A 155 11.73 -17.17 11.85
C ILE A 155 11.14 -17.94 10.66
N GLU A 156 11.96 -18.63 9.86
CA GLU A 156 11.48 -19.44 8.73
C GLU A 156 10.57 -20.61 9.15
N LYS A 157 10.67 -21.05 10.41
CA LYS A 157 9.85 -22.13 10.97
C LYS A 157 8.54 -21.61 11.57
N ILE A 158 8.41 -20.30 11.74
CA ILE A 158 7.23 -19.67 12.31
C ILE A 158 6.07 -19.82 11.32
N GLY A 159 4.95 -20.34 11.81
CA GLY A 159 3.73 -20.40 11.02
C GLY A 159 3.23 -19.01 10.61
N MET A 160 2.75 -18.89 9.37
CA MET A 160 2.12 -17.69 8.80
C MET A 160 1.23 -16.88 9.74
N ALA A 161 0.40 -17.57 10.52
CA ALA A 161 -0.56 -16.93 11.42
C ALA A 161 0.12 -16.20 12.58
N ILE A 162 1.24 -16.73 13.09
CA ILE A 162 2.02 -16.11 14.16
C ILE A 162 2.70 -14.83 13.65
N LEU A 163 3.24 -14.86 12.42
CA LEU A 163 3.85 -13.67 11.79
C LEU A 163 2.84 -12.53 11.63
N VAL A 164 1.58 -12.85 11.29
CA VAL A 164 0.48 -11.87 11.23
C VAL A 164 0.17 -11.32 12.63
N CYS A 165 0.09 -12.19 13.65
CA CYS A 165 -0.12 -11.74 15.03
C CYS A 165 0.97 -10.76 15.48
N PHE A 166 2.24 -10.99 15.13
CA PHE A 166 3.33 -10.07 15.45
C PHE A 166 3.21 -8.71 14.74
N ASP A 167 2.74 -8.69 13.49
CA ASP A 167 2.43 -7.46 12.75
C ASP A 167 1.35 -6.63 13.47
N ASP A 168 0.29 -7.30 13.94
CA ASP A 168 -0.81 -6.67 14.68
C ASP A 168 -0.40 -6.18 16.08
N ILE A 169 0.35 -6.99 16.84
CA ILE A 169 0.85 -6.63 18.17
C ILE A 169 1.70 -5.35 18.08
N ALA A 170 2.63 -5.31 17.12
CA ALA A 170 3.51 -4.18 16.93
C ALA A 170 2.75 -2.89 16.59
N TYR A 171 1.72 -3.00 15.75
CA TYR A 171 0.84 -1.89 15.43
C TYR A 171 0.14 -1.35 16.67
N LEU A 172 -0.48 -2.23 17.45
CA LEU A 172 -1.25 -1.85 18.63
C LEU A 172 -0.36 -1.20 19.69
N MET A 173 0.82 -1.77 19.95
CA MET A 173 1.79 -1.20 20.88
C MET A 173 2.16 0.23 20.47
N ARG A 174 2.43 0.46 19.19
CA ARG A 174 2.81 1.78 18.69
C ARG A 174 1.63 2.76 18.68
N ASP A 175 0.41 2.35 18.35
CA ASP A 175 -0.73 3.27 18.40
C ASP A 175 -1.10 3.66 19.84
N ILE A 176 -1.00 2.72 20.77
CA ILE A 176 -1.10 3.00 22.22
C ILE A 176 -0.03 4.02 22.59
N GLN A 177 1.24 3.81 22.19
CA GLN A 177 2.35 4.70 22.49
C GLN A 177 2.12 6.15 21.99
N MET A 178 1.71 6.28 20.73
CA MET A 178 1.44 7.58 20.11
C MET A 178 0.40 8.39 20.88
N ARG A 179 -0.56 7.73 21.54
CA ARG A 179 -1.61 8.38 22.33
C ARG A 179 -1.16 8.78 23.72
N ILE A 180 -0.28 8.00 24.33
CA ILE A 180 0.20 8.24 25.71
C ILE A 180 1.29 9.32 25.78
N SER A 181 1.74 9.84 24.63
CA SER A 181 2.71 10.94 24.51
C SER A 181 4.05 10.68 25.19
N THR A 182 4.49 9.43 25.26
CA THR A 182 5.83 9.10 25.78
C THR A 182 6.86 9.23 24.64
N PRO A 183 7.86 10.11 24.78
CA PRO A 183 8.88 10.24 23.75
C PRO A 183 9.77 9.00 23.72
N THR A 184 10.38 8.77 22.55
CA THR A 184 11.49 7.85 22.22
C THR A 184 11.05 6.48 21.65
N LEU A 185 11.68 5.86 20.62
CA LEU A 185 13.07 5.46 20.29
C LEU A 185 13.68 4.19 20.94
N PRO A 186 13.20 3.59 22.06
CA PRO A 186 13.82 2.40 22.65
C PRO A 186 13.35 1.07 22.05
N TYR A 187 12.47 1.07 21.04
CA TYR A 187 11.89 -0.16 20.50
C TYR A 187 12.56 -0.62 19.20
N LEU A 188 13.86 -0.37 19.08
CA LEU A 188 14.63 -0.74 17.89
C LEU A 188 14.51 -2.23 17.58
N ALA A 189 14.65 -3.09 18.58
CA ALA A 189 14.53 -4.53 18.38
C ALA A 189 13.11 -4.96 18.00
N MET A 190 12.07 -4.32 18.54
CA MET A 190 10.69 -4.55 18.10
C MET A 190 10.54 -4.24 16.61
N PHE A 191 11.00 -3.07 16.18
CA PHE A 191 10.91 -2.69 14.78
C PHE A 191 11.72 -3.63 13.89
N SER A 192 12.92 -4.02 14.32
CA SER A 192 13.74 -4.98 13.60
C SER A 192 13.06 -6.35 13.48
N PHE A 193 12.55 -6.88 14.59
CA PHE A 193 11.88 -8.17 14.64
C PHE A 193 10.62 -8.19 13.77
N VAL A 194 9.78 -7.15 13.86
CA VAL A 194 8.54 -7.03 13.09
C VAL A 194 8.84 -6.84 11.60
N SER A 195 9.92 -6.13 11.27
CA SER A 195 10.44 -6.05 9.90
C SER A 195 10.82 -7.44 9.38
N CYS A 196 11.59 -8.21 10.16
CA CYS A 196 12.00 -9.56 9.79
C CYS A 196 10.81 -10.53 9.66
N CYS A 197 9.81 -10.40 10.54
CA CYS A 197 8.56 -11.14 10.43
C CYS A 197 7.84 -10.82 9.12
N TRP A 198 7.70 -9.52 8.80
CA TRP A 198 7.08 -9.08 7.56
C TRP A 198 7.88 -9.57 6.34
N ILE A 199 9.21 -9.47 6.34
CA ILE A 199 10.04 -9.93 5.23
C ILE A 199 9.93 -11.45 5.07
N THR A 200 9.97 -12.21 6.16
CA THR A 200 9.85 -13.68 6.11
C THR A 200 8.48 -14.09 5.60
N LEU A 201 7.43 -13.42 6.09
CA LEU A 201 6.08 -13.56 5.60
C LEU A 201 6.10 -13.32 4.08
N TYR A 202 6.39 -12.12 3.62
CA TYR A 202 6.20 -11.80 2.20
C TYR A 202 7.26 -12.38 1.25
N SER A 203 8.40 -12.88 1.71
CA SER A 203 9.44 -13.46 0.84
C SER A 203 9.25 -14.95 0.54
N SER A 204 8.36 -15.64 1.25
CA SER A 204 8.15 -17.08 1.07
C SER A 204 7.60 -17.42 -0.32
N ALA A 205 8.11 -18.50 -0.91
CA ALA A 205 7.64 -18.98 -2.21
C ALA A 205 6.18 -19.50 -2.17
N GLN A 206 5.68 -19.85 -0.98
CA GLN A 206 4.31 -20.35 -0.81
C GLN A 206 3.24 -19.31 -1.18
N PHE A 207 3.60 -18.03 -1.23
CA PHE A 207 2.66 -16.95 -1.55
C PHE A 207 2.25 -16.88 -3.01
N GLU A 208 3.16 -17.21 -3.92
CA GLU A 208 2.88 -17.19 -5.36
C GLU A 208 1.70 -18.11 -5.72
N ALA A 209 1.46 -19.15 -4.90
CA ALA A 209 0.35 -20.07 -5.07
C ALA A 209 -1.00 -19.55 -4.53
N ASN A 210 -1.00 -18.79 -3.43
CA ASN A 210 -2.23 -18.54 -2.67
C ASN A 210 -2.87 -17.15 -2.81
N LYS A 211 -2.21 -16.17 -3.47
CA LYS A 211 -2.72 -14.83 -3.88
C LYS A 211 -3.47 -13.97 -2.85
N LYS A 212 -3.78 -14.46 -1.66
CA LYS A 212 -4.43 -13.74 -0.57
C LYS A 212 -3.45 -13.60 0.57
N LEU A 213 -3.21 -12.37 0.96
CA LEU A 213 -2.25 -12.00 1.99
C LEU A 213 -3.00 -11.67 3.28
N PRO A 214 -2.66 -12.30 4.41
CA PRO A 214 -3.39 -12.10 5.67
C PRO A 214 -2.90 -10.91 6.51
N SER A 215 -1.88 -10.14 6.07
CA SER A 215 -1.30 -9.06 6.87
C SER A 215 -1.76 -7.68 6.40
N ASN A 216 -1.92 -6.78 7.37
CA ASN A 216 -2.31 -5.38 7.18
C ASN A 216 -1.11 -4.45 6.92
N HIS A 217 0.09 -4.99 6.73
CA HIS A 217 1.33 -4.25 6.44
C HIS A 217 1.72 -3.22 7.51
N HIS A 218 1.35 -3.44 8.76
CA HIS A 218 1.60 -2.45 9.81
C HIS A 218 3.10 -2.26 10.10
N ALA A 219 3.89 -3.32 9.97
CA ALA A 219 5.35 -3.31 10.01
C ALA A 219 5.94 -2.20 9.13
N LEU A 220 5.42 -2.04 7.90
CA LEU A 220 5.90 -1.01 6.98
C LEU A 220 5.59 0.39 7.48
N ILE A 221 4.42 0.64 8.07
CA ILE A 221 4.15 1.98 8.64
C ILE A 221 5.10 2.27 9.79
N LEU A 222 5.35 1.29 10.66
CA LEU A 222 6.25 1.44 11.80
C LEU A 222 7.66 1.82 11.35
N ILE A 223 8.22 1.06 10.40
CA ILE A 223 9.56 1.32 9.85
C ILE A 223 9.59 2.69 9.16
N HIS A 224 8.56 3.02 8.38
CA HIS A 224 8.49 4.29 7.66
C HIS A 224 8.50 5.47 8.62
N GLU A 225 7.70 5.42 9.69
CA GLU A 225 7.66 6.50 10.68
C GLU A 225 8.91 6.59 11.52
N LEU A 226 9.50 5.44 11.86
CA LEU A 226 10.79 5.39 12.52
C LEU A 226 11.88 6.05 11.66
N CYS A 227 11.93 5.76 10.36
CA CYS A 227 12.83 6.42 9.42
C CYS A 227 12.52 7.92 9.27
N ALA A 228 11.24 8.30 9.26
CA ALA A 228 10.84 9.71 9.14
C ALA A 228 11.22 10.52 10.39
N ALA A 229 11.02 9.96 11.58
CA ALA A 229 11.38 10.57 12.86
C ALA A 229 12.90 10.76 12.97
N SER A 230 13.70 9.77 12.51
CA SER A 230 15.16 9.89 12.55
C SER A 230 15.67 11.05 11.68
N ARG A 231 15.08 11.26 10.50
CA ARG A 231 15.45 12.36 9.59
C ARG A 231 15.27 13.75 10.19
N VAL A 232 14.32 13.93 11.11
CA VAL A 232 14.12 15.22 11.81
C VAL A 232 15.22 15.49 12.84
N THR A 233 15.75 14.42 13.45
CA THR A 233 16.77 14.51 14.51
C THR A 233 18.21 14.47 14.00
N GLU A 234 18.42 13.97 12.79
CA GLU A 234 19.75 13.80 12.21
C GLU A 234 20.33 15.16 11.79
N ASN A 235 21.45 15.50 12.40
CA ASN A 235 22.27 16.63 12.00
C ASN A 235 22.90 16.31 10.62
N GLU A 236 22.90 17.27 9.69
CA GLU A 236 23.39 17.09 8.30
C GLU A 236 24.83 16.57 8.18
N ASN A 237 25.59 16.58 9.29
CA ASN A 237 26.99 16.15 9.37
C ASN A 237 27.22 14.66 9.68
N SER A 238 26.18 13.84 9.92
CA SER A 238 26.41 12.40 10.15
C SER A 238 26.82 11.69 8.85
N SER A 239 27.82 10.80 8.92
CA SER A 239 28.35 10.09 7.74
C SER A 239 27.36 9.10 7.12
N LEU A 240 26.38 8.64 7.90
CA LEU A 240 25.24 7.87 7.41
C LEU A 240 24.00 8.13 8.29
N PRO A 241 22.86 8.54 7.70
CA PRO A 241 21.57 8.57 8.37
C PRO A 241 21.32 7.31 9.19
N TRP A 242 20.82 7.45 10.41
CA TRP A 242 20.47 6.34 11.28
C TRP A 242 19.44 5.42 10.61
N SER A 243 18.50 5.99 9.84
CA SER A 243 17.54 5.20 9.04
C SER A 243 18.22 4.24 8.06
N ARG A 244 19.36 4.64 7.47
CA ARG A 244 20.16 3.76 6.61
C ARG A 244 20.92 2.71 7.39
N GLN A 245 21.41 3.03 8.59
CA GLN A 245 22.09 2.04 9.45
C GLN A 245 21.12 0.96 9.91
N PHE A 246 19.93 1.37 10.37
CA PHE A 246 18.84 0.45 10.71
C PHE A 246 18.48 -0.46 9.54
N MET A 247 18.21 0.13 8.36
CA MET A 247 17.87 -0.67 7.18
C MET A 247 19.04 -1.55 6.70
N ALA A 248 20.29 -1.15 6.89
CA ALA A 248 21.45 -1.98 6.58
C ALA A 248 21.52 -3.22 7.48
N ALA A 249 21.21 -3.08 8.78
CA ALA A 249 21.13 -4.23 9.69
C ALA A 249 20.02 -5.23 9.26
N ILE A 250 18.87 -4.73 8.79
CA ILE A 250 17.81 -5.59 8.25
C ILE A 250 18.24 -6.28 6.95
N VAL A 251 18.96 -5.59 6.07
CA VAL A 251 19.53 -6.16 4.83
C VAL A 251 20.54 -7.27 5.15
N GLU A 252 21.39 -7.05 6.15
CA GLU A 252 22.37 -8.03 6.61
C GLU A 252 21.68 -9.27 7.18
N ALA A 253 20.66 -9.10 8.04
CA ALA A 253 19.94 -10.20 8.67
C ALA A 253 19.10 -11.02 7.67
N MET A 254 18.35 -10.37 6.78
CA MET A 254 17.36 -11.05 5.92
C MET A 254 17.85 -11.36 4.51
N GLY A 255 18.91 -10.68 4.07
CA GLY A 255 19.41 -10.74 2.71
C GLY A 255 18.59 -9.90 1.71
N ALA A 256 19.29 -9.26 0.78
CA ALA A 256 18.69 -8.39 -0.24
C ALA A 256 17.61 -9.10 -1.09
N ARG A 257 17.78 -10.38 -1.41
CA ARG A 257 16.79 -11.14 -2.20
C ARG A 257 15.44 -11.26 -1.49
N SER A 258 15.46 -11.55 -0.19
CA SER A 258 14.24 -11.74 0.61
C SER A 258 13.47 -10.43 0.73
N LEU A 259 14.18 -9.33 1.00
CA LEU A 259 13.61 -7.98 1.04
C LEU A 259 12.89 -7.61 -0.26
N VAL A 260 13.59 -7.77 -1.38
CA VAL A 260 13.06 -7.40 -2.70
C VAL A 260 11.87 -8.29 -3.06
N ARG A 261 11.93 -9.59 -2.74
CA ARG A 261 10.81 -10.52 -2.96
C ARG A 261 9.61 -10.18 -2.08
N ALA A 262 9.85 -9.79 -0.83
CA ALA A 262 8.80 -9.35 0.08
C ALA A 262 8.07 -8.11 -0.45
N ALA A 263 8.82 -7.07 -0.84
CA ALA A 263 8.25 -5.87 -1.46
C ALA A 263 7.47 -6.19 -2.74
N TYR A 264 8.03 -7.03 -3.61
CA TYR A 264 7.34 -7.46 -4.83
C TYR A 264 6.03 -8.20 -4.57
N ASN A 265 6.03 -9.15 -3.64
CA ASN A 265 4.82 -9.91 -3.32
C ASN A 265 3.75 -9.02 -2.70
N ALA A 266 4.14 -8.12 -1.80
CA ALA A 266 3.24 -7.11 -1.23
C ALA A 266 2.64 -6.21 -2.32
N LEU A 267 3.47 -5.61 -3.17
CA LEU A 267 3.03 -4.74 -4.26
C LEU A 267 2.19 -5.47 -5.32
N SER A 268 2.51 -6.74 -5.61
CA SER A 268 1.80 -7.48 -6.66
C SER A 268 0.46 -8.04 -6.20
N TYR A 269 0.37 -8.49 -4.95
CA TYR A 269 -0.71 -9.39 -4.53
C TYR A 269 -1.49 -8.92 -3.31
N SER A 270 -1.02 -7.91 -2.55
CA SER A 270 -1.72 -7.55 -1.31
C SER A 270 -2.89 -6.62 -1.56
N GLU A 271 -4.10 -7.08 -1.25
CA GLU A 271 -5.30 -6.25 -1.24
C GLU A 271 -5.23 -5.14 -0.19
N HIS A 272 -4.51 -5.36 0.92
CA HIS A 272 -4.38 -4.39 2.03
C HIS A 272 -3.25 -3.38 1.84
N LEU A 273 -2.42 -3.52 0.79
CA LEU A 273 -1.34 -2.57 0.51
C LEU A 273 -1.85 -1.40 -0.34
N VAL A 274 -2.64 -0.55 0.30
CA VAL A 274 -3.19 0.70 -0.23
C VAL A 274 -2.87 1.87 0.70
N ASP A 275 -3.17 3.09 0.28
CA ASP A 275 -3.12 4.31 1.08
C ASP A 275 -1.72 4.61 1.67
N ARG A 276 -1.68 4.85 3.00
CA ARG A 276 -0.46 5.06 3.77
C ARG A 276 0.45 3.83 3.77
N HIS A 277 -0.09 2.62 3.65
CA HIS A 277 0.72 1.39 3.63
C HIS A 277 1.48 1.28 2.32
N LEU A 278 0.83 1.61 1.21
CA LEU A 278 1.49 1.66 -0.09
C LEU A 278 2.58 2.73 -0.14
N THR A 279 2.29 3.93 0.36
CA THR A 279 3.28 5.02 0.42
C THR A 279 4.49 4.61 1.28
N ALA A 280 4.25 4.08 2.48
CA ALA A 280 5.31 3.59 3.36
C ALA A 280 6.14 2.47 2.71
N CYS A 281 5.50 1.54 1.99
CA CYS A 281 6.19 0.49 1.25
C CYS A 281 7.14 1.05 0.20
N LEU A 282 6.71 2.05 -0.56
CA LEU A 282 7.54 2.70 -1.59
C LEU A 282 8.72 3.44 -0.94
N ASP A 283 8.49 4.19 0.14
CA ASP A 283 9.55 4.89 0.87
C ASP A 283 10.61 3.93 1.46
N ILE A 284 10.17 2.82 2.04
CA ILE A 284 11.08 1.80 2.58
C ILE A 284 11.85 1.12 1.46
N LEU A 285 11.16 0.74 0.39
CA LEU A 285 11.80 0.13 -0.78
C LEU A 285 12.85 1.08 -1.37
N GLU A 286 12.61 2.39 -1.34
CA GLU A 286 13.56 3.38 -1.82
C GLU A 286 14.87 3.33 -1.01
N ILE A 287 14.77 3.34 0.32
CA ILE A 287 15.92 3.22 1.23
C ILE A 287 16.63 1.87 1.00
N GLN A 288 15.88 0.78 0.88
CA GLN A 288 16.43 -0.55 0.60
C GLN A 288 17.26 -0.54 -0.69
N MET A 289 16.71 0.01 -1.78
CA MET A 289 17.36 0.05 -3.09
C MET A 289 18.64 0.89 -3.11
N GLU A 290 18.74 1.91 -2.26
CA GLU A 290 19.99 2.65 -2.06
C GLU A 290 21.09 1.79 -1.42
N LEU A 291 20.72 0.87 -0.54
CA LEU A 291 21.65 -0.01 0.19
C LEU A 291 22.07 -1.22 -0.65
N ILE A 292 21.12 -1.89 -1.30
CA ILE A 292 21.37 -3.15 -2.01
C ILE A 292 21.77 -2.94 -3.48
N GLY A 293 21.51 -1.75 -4.02
CA GLY A 293 21.87 -1.34 -5.37
C GLY A 293 20.79 -1.60 -6.43
N VAL A 294 20.87 -0.83 -7.53
CA VAL A 294 19.83 -0.75 -8.56
C VAL A 294 19.61 -2.03 -9.38
N HIS A 295 20.55 -2.98 -9.38
CA HIS A 295 20.41 -4.24 -10.11
C HIS A 295 19.26 -5.10 -9.57
N TRP A 296 18.84 -4.88 -8.31
CA TRP A 296 17.70 -5.58 -7.72
C TRP A 296 16.34 -5.21 -8.33
N TYR A 297 16.24 -4.09 -9.06
CA TYR A 297 15.06 -3.80 -9.87
C TYR A 297 14.84 -4.82 -11.01
N ALA A 298 15.86 -5.59 -11.39
CA ALA A 298 15.79 -6.56 -12.47
C ALA A 298 15.05 -7.86 -12.12
N SER A 299 14.98 -8.20 -10.83
CA SER A 299 14.45 -9.49 -10.39
C SER A 299 13.93 -9.37 -8.97
N PRO A 300 12.59 -9.39 -8.77
CA PRO A 300 11.48 -9.64 -9.70
C PRO A 300 11.01 -8.37 -10.46
N PRO A 301 10.06 -8.45 -11.42
CA PRO A 301 9.65 -7.30 -12.26
C PRO A 301 8.86 -6.25 -11.46
N LEU A 302 9.57 -5.39 -10.72
CA LEU A 302 8.98 -4.41 -9.82
C LEU A 302 8.10 -3.36 -10.53
N LEU A 303 8.35 -3.07 -11.81
CA LEU A 303 7.48 -2.19 -12.60
C LEU A 303 6.03 -2.70 -12.66
N ASP A 304 5.86 -4.00 -12.92
CA ASP A 304 4.52 -4.61 -12.99
C ASP A 304 3.88 -4.67 -11.60
N ALA A 305 4.69 -4.89 -10.56
CA ALA A 305 4.22 -4.84 -9.17
C ALA A 305 3.72 -3.44 -8.78
N PHE A 306 4.45 -2.37 -9.14
CA PHE A 306 3.98 -1.00 -8.96
C PHE A 306 2.66 -0.76 -9.68
N MET A 307 2.51 -1.29 -10.90
CA MET A 307 1.28 -1.11 -11.66
C MET A 307 0.09 -1.82 -11.02
N HIS A 308 0.28 -3.04 -10.53
CA HIS A 308 -0.77 -3.74 -9.78
C HIS A 308 -1.16 -2.96 -8.51
N ALA A 309 -0.18 -2.44 -7.76
CA ALA A 309 -0.46 -1.64 -6.57
C ALA A 309 -1.24 -0.35 -6.91
N MET A 310 -0.85 0.38 -7.96
CA MET A 310 -1.58 1.58 -8.40
C MET A 310 -2.99 1.25 -8.87
N HIS A 311 -3.19 0.11 -9.53
CA HIS A 311 -4.52 -0.31 -9.93
C HIS A 311 -5.42 -0.58 -8.72
N ARG A 312 -4.90 -1.16 -7.63
CA ARG A 312 -5.66 -1.38 -6.40
C ARG A 312 -6.00 -0.06 -5.70
N GLU A 313 -5.03 0.85 -5.61
CA GLU A 313 -5.25 2.23 -5.11
C GLU A 313 -6.36 2.97 -5.91
N ASP A 314 -6.53 2.62 -7.19
CA ASP A 314 -7.60 3.18 -8.01
C ASP A 314 -9.00 2.59 -7.72
N HIS A 315 -9.08 1.38 -7.16
CA HIS A 315 -10.31 0.59 -7.01
C HIS A 315 -10.79 0.41 -5.57
N ASP A 316 -10.02 0.85 -4.58
CA ASP A 316 -10.40 0.76 -3.16
C ASP A 316 -10.76 2.13 -2.57
N PRO A 317 -11.89 2.75 -2.99
CA PRO A 317 -12.37 3.94 -2.30
C PRO A 317 -12.92 3.52 -0.94
N ASP A 318 -12.22 3.87 0.13
CA ASP A 318 -12.85 3.91 1.45
C ASP A 318 -14.10 4.81 1.33
N PRO A 319 -15.31 4.30 1.59
CA PRO A 319 -16.53 5.08 1.42
C PRO A 319 -16.59 6.32 2.33
N GLU A 320 -15.75 6.37 3.38
CA GLU A 320 -15.63 7.53 4.27
C GLU A 320 -14.69 8.60 3.72
N ASP A 321 -13.86 8.28 2.72
CA ASP A 321 -12.94 9.25 2.14
C ASP A 321 -13.64 10.18 1.15
N GLY A 322 -13.57 11.47 1.46
CA GLY A 322 -13.88 12.52 0.49
C GLY A 322 -12.96 12.42 -0.75
N PRO A 323 -13.41 12.91 -1.91
CA PRO A 323 -12.67 12.78 -3.18
C PRO A 323 -11.26 13.39 -3.15
N GLY A 324 -11.02 14.42 -2.34
CA GLY A 324 -9.69 15.01 -2.19
C GLY A 324 -8.75 14.16 -1.33
N VAL A 325 -9.25 13.37 -0.37
CA VAL A 325 -8.43 12.45 0.41
C VAL A 325 -7.89 11.34 -0.48
N LEU A 326 -8.76 10.67 -1.24
CA LEU A 326 -8.38 9.63 -2.20
C LEU A 326 -7.39 10.17 -3.25
N THR A 327 -7.67 11.34 -3.82
CA THR A 327 -6.78 11.98 -4.80
C THR A 327 -5.41 12.29 -4.19
N ARG A 328 -5.36 12.78 -2.95
CA ARG A 328 -4.10 13.04 -2.22
C ARG A 328 -3.29 11.75 -2.01
N ARG A 329 -3.94 10.65 -1.64
CA ARG A 329 -3.27 9.35 -1.44
C ARG A 329 -2.64 8.86 -2.74
N ARG A 330 -3.40 8.88 -3.84
CA ARG A 330 -2.90 8.56 -5.19
C ARG A 330 -1.71 9.41 -5.59
N LEU A 331 -1.76 10.72 -5.36
CA LEU A 331 -0.66 11.63 -5.68
C LEU A 331 0.63 11.25 -4.96
N LYS A 332 0.56 10.92 -3.66
CA LYS A 332 1.71 10.47 -2.86
C LYS A 332 2.25 9.12 -3.35
N ALA A 333 1.36 8.18 -3.70
CA ALA A 333 1.76 6.88 -4.21
C ALA A 333 2.50 7.02 -5.56
N TYR A 334 1.98 7.82 -6.49
CA TYR A 334 2.65 8.11 -7.77
C TYR A 334 3.97 8.87 -7.59
N GLU A 335 4.05 9.78 -6.62
CA GLU A 335 5.31 10.44 -6.27
C GLU A 335 6.39 9.41 -5.88
N GLY A 336 6.04 8.44 -5.02
CA GLY A 336 6.94 7.35 -4.63
C GLY A 336 7.36 6.47 -5.81
N VAL A 337 6.41 6.07 -6.67
CA VAL A 337 6.71 5.35 -7.91
C VAL A 337 7.67 6.12 -8.79
N PHE A 338 7.51 7.44 -8.95
CA PHE A 338 8.40 8.25 -9.77
C PHE A 338 9.83 8.32 -9.21
N ARG A 339 10.02 8.33 -7.89
CA ARG A 339 11.35 8.19 -7.27
C ARG A 339 12.01 6.87 -7.67
N HIS A 340 11.26 5.77 -7.67
CA HIS A 340 11.79 4.49 -8.14
C HIS A 340 12.12 4.49 -9.64
N LEU A 341 11.27 5.06 -10.49
CA LEU A 341 11.55 5.17 -11.94
C LEU A 341 12.81 6.01 -12.22
N GLU A 342 13.05 7.06 -11.42
CA GLU A 342 14.26 7.87 -11.46
C GLU A 342 15.50 7.03 -11.10
N LYS A 343 15.43 6.24 -10.01
CA LYS A 343 16.52 5.37 -9.56
C LYS A 343 16.79 4.17 -10.49
N MET A 344 15.79 3.72 -11.26
CA MET A 344 16.00 2.69 -12.28
C MET A 344 16.85 3.19 -13.45
N LEU A 345 16.86 4.50 -13.73
CA LEU A 345 17.52 5.06 -14.91
C LEU A 345 19.04 4.76 -14.97
N PRO A 346 19.85 5.00 -13.93
CA PRO A 346 21.26 4.59 -13.92
C PRO A 346 21.47 3.08 -14.13
N GLY A 347 20.53 2.26 -13.66
CA GLY A 347 20.54 0.80 -13.88
C GLY A 347 20.35 0.43 -15.35
N LEU A 348 19.47 1.15 -16.07
CA LEU A 348 19.31 1.01 -17.51
C LEU A 348 20.52 1.52 -18.30
N GLU A 349 21.10 2.64 -17.88
CA GLU A 349 22.29 3.24 -18.52
C GLU A 349 23.52 2.33 -18.41
N SER A 350 23.73 1.72 -17.24
CA SER A 350 24.84 0.81 -16.96
C SER A 350 24.60 -0.62 -17.46
N GLY A 351 23.36 -0.97 -17.83
CA GLY A 351 22.96 -2.34 -18.16
C GLY A 351 22.77 -3.25 -16.94
N ALA A 352 22.85 -2.72 -15.71
CA ALA A 352 22.55 -3.45 -14.49
C ALA A 352 21.08 -3.90 -14.39
N ILE A 353 20.17 -3.20 -15.07
CA ILE A 353 18.79 -3.63 -15.29
C ILE A 353 18.67 -4.14 -16.73
N PRO A 354 18.51 -5.46 -16.95
CA PRO A 354 18.34 -6.03 -18.27
C PRO A 354 17.08 -5.51 -18.95
N LEU A 355 17.16 -5.33 -20.27
CA LEU A 355 16.04 -4.87 -21.11
C LEU A 355 14.78 -5.72 -20.94
N GLY A 356 14.94 -7.04 -20.76
CA GLY A 356 13.82 -7.97 -20.58
C GLY A 356 13.05 -7.78 -19.27
N SER A 357 13.68 -7.19 -18.26
CA SER A 357 13.06 -6.91 -16.95
C SER A 357 12.37 -5.54 -16.91
N PHE A 358 12.60 -4.68 -17.92
CA PHE A 358 12.03 -3.33 -17.97
C PHE A 358 10.85 -3.25 -18.95
N SER A 359 9.62 -3.40 -18.44
CA SER A 359 8.42 -3.25 -19.25
C SER A 359 8.17 -1.79 -19.64
N CYS A 360 8.55 -1.42 -20.86
CA CYS A 360 8.30 -0.09 -21.41
C CYS A 360 6.80 0.26 -21.47
N THR A 361 5.92 -0.75 -21.59
CA THR A 361 4.47 -0.55 -21.57
C THR A 361 3.97 -0.18 -20.19
N THR A 362 4.47 -0.86 -19.17
CA THR A 362 4.15 -0.59 -17.77
C THR A 362 4.70 0.76 -17.34
N PHE A 363 5.95 1.08 -17.72
CA PHE A 363 6.55 2.41 -17.54
C PHE A 363 5.64 3.53 -18.06
N TRP A 364 5.15 3.43 -19.30
CA TRP A 364 4.25 4.44 -19.84
C TRP A 364 2.92 4.54 -19.10
N ASN A 365 2.35 3.41 -18.68
CA ASN A 365 1.12 3.41 -17.90
C ASN A 365 1.31 4.12 -16.57
N LEU A 366 2.41 3.87 -15.87
CA LEU A 366 2.74 4.54 -14.61
C LEU A 366 2.91 6.05 -14.82
N LEU A 367 3.65 6.46 -15.85
CA LEU A 367 3.80 7.88 -16.18
C LEU A 367 2.47 8.57 -16.48
N SER A 368 1.64 7.99 -17.35
CA SER A 368 0.32 8.56 -17.66
C SER A 368 -0.60 8.52 -16.45
N GLY A 369 -0.54 7.45 -15.68
CA GLY A 369 -1.33 7.22 -14.48
C GLY A 369 -1.14 8.32 -13.46
N GLY A 370 0.08 8.80 -13.22
CA GLY A 370 0.33 9.89 -12.26
C GLY A 370 -0.15 11.27 -12.72
N VAL A 371 -0.22 11.52 -14.03
CA VAL A 371 -0.71 12.81 -14.57
C VAL A 371 -2.21 12.97 -14.35
N HIS A 372 -2.98 11.88 -14.36
CA HIS A 372 -4.43 11.91 -14.22
C HIS A 372 -4.90 12.45 -12.83
N PRO A 373 -4.53 11.84 -11.69
CA PRO A 373 -4.88 12.32 -10.36
C PRO A 373 -4.39 13.74 -10.09
N ALA A 374 -3.25 14.14 -10.66
CA ALA A 374 -2.74 15.50 -10.53
C ALA A 374 -3.67 16.53 -11.15
N SER A 375 -4.15 16.18 -12.35
CA SER A 375 -5.10 17.00 -13.07
C SER A 375 -6.44 17.04 -12.35
N ASP A 376 -6.87 15.90 -11.77
CA ASP A 376 -8.12 15.79 -11.00
C ASP A 376 -8.05 16.59 -9.71
N ALA A 377 -6.91 16.57 -9.01
CA ALA A 377 -6.65 17.36 -7.81
C ALA A 377 -6.83 18.86 -8.06
N ASP A 378 -6.30 19.36 -9.17
CA ASP A 378 -6.49 20.75 -9.58
C ASP A 378 -7.97 21.08 -9.78
N GLY A 379 -8.78 20.15 -10.27
CA GLY A 379 -10.24 20.30 -10.36
C GLY A 379 -10.92 20.30 -8.99
N VAL A 380 -10.52 19.41 -8.08
CA VAL A 380 -11.07 19.31 -6.72
C VAL A 380 -10.77 20.58 -5.91
N LEU A 381 -9.57 21.13 -6.03
CA LEU A 381 -9.15 22.35 -5.31
C LEU A 381 -9.92 23.60 -5.74
N ARG A 382 -10.62 23.56 -6.88
CA ARG A 382 -11.37 24.69 -7.45
C ARG A 382 -12.85 24.73 -7.07
N HIS A 383 -13.34 23.81 -6.25
CA HIS A 383 -14.73 23.90 -5.78
C HIS A 383 -14.91 25.17 -4.90
N GLU A 384 -15.47 26.23 -5.48
CA GLU A 384 -15.64 27.57 -4.88
C GLU A 384 -16.71 27.68 -3.78
N SER A 385 -17.47 26.62 -3.48
CA SER A 385 -18.49 26.67 -2.43
C SER A 385 -17.88 26.26 -1.10
N GLY A 386 -17.83 27.18 -0.14
CA GLY A 386 -17.15 27.13 1.17
C GLY A 386 -17.53 26.00 2.16
N ASP A 387 -18.13 24.92 1.67
CA ASP A 387 -18.43 23.68 2.39
C ASP A 387 -17.95 22.46 1.55
N CYS A 388 -16.67 22.41 1.16
CA CYS A 388 -16.15 21.26 0.41
C CYS A 388 -15.94 20.05 1.33
N LEU A 389 -16.64 18.95 1.03
CA LEU A 389 -16.40 17.64 1.65
C LEU A 389 -15.12 16.95 1.16
N CYS A 390 -14.28 17.64 0.37
CA CYS A 390 -13.12 17.04 -0.26
C CYS A 390 -11.89 16.92 0.67
N GLY A 391 -11.98 17.39 1.92
CA GLY A 391 -10.94 17.21 2.95
C GLY A 391 -9.95 18.38 3.01
N ASP A 392 -8.71 18.09 3.42
CA ASP A 392 -7.66 19.09 3.60
C ASP A 392 -7.08 19.57 2.26
N HIS A 393 -7.56 20.72 1.77
CA HIS A 393 -7.08 21.35 0.53
C HIS A 393 -5.60 21.69 0.57
N THR A 394 -5.06 22.09 1.73
CA THR A 394 -3.65 22.45 1.86
C THR A 394 -2.79 21.23 1.60
N ALA A 395 -3.10 20.12 2.26
CA ALA A 395 -2.38 18.86 2.07
C ALA A 395 -2.58 18.27 0.66
N LEU A 396 -3.75 18.44 0.04
CA LEU A 396 -3.98 18.03 -1.35
C LEU A 396 -3.14 18.87 -2.33
N ASN A 397 -3.13 20.19 -2.16
CA ASN A 397 -2.34 21.10 -2.99
C ASN A 397 -0.83 20.84 -2.84
N GLU A 398 -0.36 20.61 -1.61
CA GLU A 398 1.03 20.21 -1.35
C GLU A 398 1.38 18.91 -2.06
N ALA A 399 0.55 17.85 -1.92
CA ALA A 399 0.78 16.58 -2.60
C ALA A 399 0.80 16.73 -4.13
N MET A 400 -0.08 17.57 -4.69
CA MET A 400 -0.13 17.87 -6.12
C MET A 400 1.15 18.57 -6.60
N LEU A 401 1.62 19.58 -5.87
CA LEU A 401 2.84 20.31 -6.20
C LEU A 401 4.08 19.42 -6.09
N THR A 402 4.19 18.62 -5.03
CA THR A 402 5.31 17.69 -4.82
C THR A 402 5.35 16.63 -5.90
N MET A 403 4.21 16.03 -6.27
CA MET A 403 4.15 15.07 -7.37
C MET A 403 4.52 15.73 -8.71
N ALA A 404 4.04 16.94 -9.01
CA ALA A 404 4.36 17.63 -10.27
C ALA A 404 5.85 18.00 -10.37
N ALA A 405 6.46 18.42 -9.25
CA ALA A 405 7.89 18.65 -9.16
C ALA A 405 8.68 17.35 -9.38
N ARG A 406 8.24 16.23 -8.77
CA ARG A 406 8.85 14.91 -8.95
C ARG A 406 8.75 14.42 -10.39
N PHE A 407 7.60 14.59 -11.03
CA PHE A 407 7.42 14.27 -12.46
C PHE A 407 8.36 15.08 -13.34
N SER A 408 8.55 16.36 -13.03
CA SER A 408 9.47 17.25 -13.76
C SER A 408 10.93 16.79 -13.61
N ALA A 409 11.35 16.43 -12.39
CA ALA A 409 12.68 15.90 -12.12
C ALA A 409 12.93 14.57 -12.88
N LEU A 410 11.96 13.66 -12.85
CA LEU A 410 12.01 12.41 -13.62
C LEU A 410 12.16 12.69 -15.12
N LYS A 411 11.36 13.61 -15.66
CA LYS A 411 11.45 14.06 -17.06
C LYS A 411 12.86 14.58 -17.36
N ASP A 412 13.42 15.48 -16.53
CA ASP A 412 14.76 16.03 -16.74
C ASP A 412 15.85 14.96 -16.73
N ALA A 413 15.76 13.98 -15.82
CA ALA A 413 16.68 12.86 -15.76
C ALA A 413 16.67 12.05 -17.08
N TYR A 414 15.48 11.73 -17.61
CA TYR A 414 15.35 11.02 -18.88
C TYR A 414 15.82 11.85 -20.09
N LEU A 415 15.51 13.15 -20.13
CA LEU A 415 15.99 14.05 -21.19
C LEU A 415 17.51 14.12 -21.21
N SER A 416 18.14 14.21 -20.05
CA SER A 416 19.60 14.17 -19.90
C SER A 416 20.17 12.86 -20.43
N ALA A 417 19.61 11.72 -20.01
CA ALA A 417 20.04 10.40 -20.45
C ALA A 417 19.92 10.20 -21.97
N LEU A 418 18.81 10.67 -22.57
CA LEU A 418 18.59 10.64 -24.03
C LEU A 418 19.59 11.52 -24.78
N ARG A 419 19.81 12.77 -24.32
CA ARG A 419 20.74 13.72 -24.94
C ARG A 419 22.16 13.18 -24.98
N HIS A 420 22.57 12.52 -23.90
CA HIS A 420 23.89 11.89 -23.79
C HIS A 420 23.96 10.47 -24.36
N LYS A 421 22.88 9.98 -25.00
CA LYS A 421 22.78 8.62 -25.58
C LYS A 421 23.14 7.51 -24.57
N ARG A 422 22.86 7.72 -23.29
CA ARG A 422 23.14 6.75 -22.22
C ARG A 422 22.08 5.65 -22.13
N LEU A 423 20.86 5.93 -22.61
CA LEU A 423 19.81 4.93 -22.68
C LEU A 423 20.01 3.96 -23.86
N PRO A 424 19.84 2.63 -23.66
CA PRO A 424 19.93 1.68 -24.77
C PRO A 424 18.87 1.98 -25.84
N GLN A 425 19.30 2.02 -27.11
CA GLN A 425 18.42 2.31 -28.25
C GLN A 425 17.18 1.39 -28.33
N PRO A 426 17.25 0.08 -27.98
CA PRO A 426 16.05 -0.76 -27.92
C PRO A 426 15.00 -0.24 -26.93
N VAL A 427 15.40 0.24 -25.75
CA VAL A 427 14.48 0.85 -24.75
C VAL A 427 13.82 2.08 -25.36
N VAL A 428 14.61 3.01 -25.90
CA VAL A 428 14.10 4.25 -26.50
C VAL A 428 13.09 3.95 -27.60
N ASN A 429 13.38 2.96 -28.45
CA ASN A 429 12.49 2.53 -29.52
C ASN A 429 11.21 1.89 -28.99
N GLN A 430 11.28 1.07 -27.94
CA GLN A 430 10.13 0.39 -27.36
C GLN A 430 9.23 1.36 -26.58
N ILE A 431 9.82 2.30 -25.83
CA ILE A 431 9.13 3.43 -25.22
C ILE A 431 8.43 4.24 -26.32
N ARG A 432 9.15 4.70 -27.35
CA ARG A 432 8.54 5.43 -28.48
C ARG A 432 7.35 4.70 -29.07
N ARG A 433 7.51 3.41 -29.39
CA ARG A 433 6.43 2.60 -29.96
C ARG A 433 5.24 2.54 -29.01
N THR A 434 5.44 2.38 -27.71
CA THR A 434 4.34 2.23 -26.74
C THR A 434 3.60 3.55 -26.49
N GLY A 435 4.31 4.68 -26.50
CA GLY A 435 3.69 6.00 -26.40
C GLY A 435 2.90 6.39 -27.65
N ALA A 436 3.37 5.93 -28.82
CA ALA A 436 2.75 6.13 -30.13
C ALA A 436 1.55 5.18 -30.36
N PRO A 437 0.72 5.44 -31.39
CA PRO A 437 -0.43 4.58 -31.71
C PRO A 437 0.04 3.17 -32.12
N GLN A 438 -0.31 2.15 -31.33
CA GLN A 438 -0.16 0.75 -31.71
C GLN A 438 -1.52 0.08 -31.78
N GLY A 439 -2.06 -0.09 -32.99
CA GLY A 439 -3.06 -1.11 -33.37
C GLY A 439 -4.46 -1.07 -32.72
N ALA A 440 -4.61 -0.60 -31.48
CA ALA A 440 -5.83 -0.70 -30.68
C ALA A 440 -6.56 0.64 -30.50
N GLY A 441 -5.96 1.77 -30.91
CA GLY A 441 -6.62 3.06 -30.80
C GLY A 441 -6.08 4.12 -31.76
N PRO A 442 -6.92 5.12 -32.14
CA PRO A 442 -6.54 6.25 -33.00
C PRO A 442 -5.34 7.05 -32.48
N THR A 443 -5.22 7.12 -31.16
CA THR A 443 -4.29 7.99 -30.45
C THR A 443 -3.37 7.14 -29.60
N GLY A 444 -2.07 7.37 -29.73
CA GLY A 444 -1.11 6.89 -28.75
C GLY A 444 -1.44 7.44 -27.35
N ARG A 445 -1.03 6.72 -26.30
CA ARG A 445 -1.26 7.11 -24.90
C ARG A 445 -0.73 8.51 -24.60
N TRP A 446 0.40 8.87 -25.21
CA TRP A 446 0.99 10.19 -25.05
C TRP A 446 0.05 11.32 -25.49
N TYR A 447 -0.56 11.20 -26.68
CA TYR A 447 -1.43 12.25 -27.21
C TYR A 447 -2.78 12.34 -26.49
N PHE A 448 -3.24 11.22 -25.91
CA PHE A 448 -4.42 11.22 -25.06
C PHE A 448 -4.24 12.14 -23.85
N VAL A 449 -3.11 12.02 -23.12
CA VAL A 449 -2.79 12.89 -21.97
C VAL A 449 -2.63 14.35 -22.40
N VAL A 450 -1.97 14.63 -23.53
CA VAL A 450 -1.88 15.99 -24.09
C VAL A 450 -3.27 16.58 -24.35
N SER A 451 -4.17 15.80 -24.95
CA SER A 451 -5.54 16.23 -25.24
C SER A 451 -6.29 16.57 -23.95
N LEU A 452 -6.17 15.73 -22.93
CA LEU A 452 -6.80 15.91 -21.62
C LEU A 452 -6.32 17.21 -20.95
N LEU A 453 -5.01 17.41 -20.83
CA LEU A 453 -4.46 18.60 -20.17
C LEU A 453 -4.82 19.88 -20.92
N ARG A 454 -4.81 19.87 -22.26
CA ARG A 454 -5.26 21.01 -23.06
C ARG A 454 -6.74 21.31 -22.90
N GLU A 455 -7.57 20.28 -22.81
CA GLU A 455 -9.01 20.45 -22.57
C GLU A 455 -9.24 21.17 -21.24
N ARG A 456 -8.58 20.75 -20.16
CA ARG A 456 -8.71 21.40 -18.86
C ARG A 456 -8.20 22.84 -18.86
N LEU A 457 -7.04 23.08 -19.47
CA LEU A 457 -6.48 24.44 -19.59
C LEU A 457 -7.33 25.40 -20.43
N ARG A 458 -8.20 24.90 -21.32
CA ARG A 458 -9.18 25.74 -22.04
C ARG A 458 -10.33 26.18 -21.16
N HIS A 459 -10.73 25.33 -20.22
CA HIS A 459 -11.78 25.67 -19.28
C HIS A 459 -11.27 26.67 -18.26
N GLU A 460 -10.03 26.49 -17.78
CA GLU A 460 -9.46 27.39 -16.79
C GLU A 460 -7.93 27.27 -16.68
N ALA A 461 -7.25 28.39 -16.41
CA ALA A 461 -5.80 28.39 -16.25
C ALA A 461 -5.38 27.68 -14.95
N SER A 462 -4.41 26.77 -15.04
CA SER A 462 -3.76 26.11 -13.91
C SER A 462 -2.25 26.16 -14.12
N SER A 463 -1.50 26.66 -13.15
CA SER A 463 -0.04 26.58 -13.19
C SER A 463 0.43 25.12 -13.19
N VAL A 464 -0.22 24.25 -12.41
CA VAL A 464 0.14 22.83 -12.34
C VAL A 464 -0.17 22.10 -13.64
N ASN A 465 -1.38 22.21 -14.21
CA ASN A 465 -1.66 21.56 -15.50
C ASN A 465 -0.78 22.11 -16.63
N SER A 466 -0.39 23.39 -16.56
CA SER A 466 0.56 23.97 -17.53
C SER A 466 1.95 23.36 -17.38
N THR A 467 2.46 23.22 -16.15
CA THR A 467 3.74 22.56 -15.86
C THR A 467 3.72 21.09 -16.32
N LEU A 468 2.67 20.34 -15.98
CA LEU A 468 2.52 18.95 -16.42
C LEU A 468 2.44 18.83 -17.94
N LEU A 469 1.68 19.71 -18.61
CA LEU A 469 1.57 19.70 -20.07
C LEU A 469 2.93 19.97 -20.73
N ASN A 470 3.67 20.98 -20.26
CA ASN A 470 4.99 21.30 -20.79
C ASN A 470 5.96 20.15 -20.58
N ALA A 471 6.03 19.60 -19.37
CA ALA A 471 6.87 18.45 -19.07
C ALA A 471 6.51 17.22 -19.93
N TRP A 472 5.22 16.95 -20.12
CA TRP A 472 4.74 15.84 -20.94
C TRP A 472 5.03 16.03 -22.44
N LEU A 473 4.92 17.27 -22.95
CA LEU A 473 5.27 17.61 -24.33
C LEU A 473 6.77 17.47 -24.60
N GLU A 474 7.62 17.95 -23.69
CA GLU A 474 9.08 17.81 -23.79
C GLU A 474 9.51 16.35 -23.79
N LEU A 475 8.94 15.53 -22.89
CA LEU A 475 9.19 14.10 -22.85
C LEU A 475 8.78 13.43 -24.16
N GLY A 476 7.61 13.81 -24.70
CA GLY A 476 7.11 13.37 -25.99
C GLY A 476 8.07 13.67 -27.13
N GLY A 477 8.49 14.93 -27.23
CA GLY A 477 9.42 15.40 -28.25
C GLY A 477 10.77 14.66 -28.21
N ALA A 478 11.28 14.38 -27.01
CA ALA A 478 12.52 13.62 -26.84
C ALA A 478 12.40 12.16 -27.30
N PHE A 479 11.22 11.56 -27.18
CA PHE A 479 10.94 10.26 -27.77
C PHE A 479 10.52 10.33 -29.25
N GLY A 480 10.56 11.50 -29.89
CA GLY A 480 10.18 11.68 -31.30
C GLY A 480 8.68 11.61 -31.54
N MET A 481 7.87 11.93 -30.54
CA MET A 481 6.43 12.10 -30.68
C MET A 481 6.11 13.59 -30.88
N ASP A 482 5.58 13.91 -32.06
CA ASP A 482 5.17 15.27 -32.42
C ASP A 482 3.66 15.44 -32.23
N GLU A 483 3.27 16.52 -31.54
CA GLU A 483 1.85 16.79 -31.23
C GLU A 483 1.03 16.99 -32.50
N VAL A 484 1.57 17.72 -33.48
CA VAL A 484 0.86 18.04 -34.72
C VAL A 484 0.58 16.74 -35.48
N SER A 485 1.60 15.91 -35.66
CA SER A 485 1.50 14.61 -36.31
C SER A 485 0.49 13.69 -35.60
N GLN A 486 0.51 13.62 -34.28
CA GLN A 486 -0.45 12.79 -33.52
C GLN A 486 -1.88 13.33 -33.59
N ARG A 487 -2.05 14.65 -33.59
CA ARG A 487 -3.34 15.32 -33.80
C ARG A 487 -3.90 15.01 -35.19
N ASP A 488 -3.06 15.08 -36.22
CA ASP A 488 -3.45 14.80 -37.60
C ASP A 488 -3.80 13.32 -37.78
N LEU A 489 -3.04 12.41 -37.17
CA LEU A 489 -3.37 10.98 -37.13
C LEU A 489 -4.73 10.72 -36.45
N LYS A 490 -5.00 11.36 -35.31
CA LYS A 490 -6.31 11.29 -34.65
C LYS A 490 -7.41 11.82 -35.56
N ALA A 491 -7.22 13.00 -36.15
CA ALA A 491 -8.18 13.62 -37.04
C ALA A 491 -8.46 12.74 -38.27
N ALA A 492 -7.42 12.16 -38.88
CA ALA A 492 -7.53 11.23 -40.00
C ALA A 492 -8.26 9.93 -39.61
N HIS A 493 -8.04 9.43 -38.40
CA HIS A 493 -8.74 8.25 -37.89
C HIS A 493 -10.21 8.54 -37.58
N VAL A 494 -10.52 9.61 -36.86
CA VAL A 494 -11.90 10.07 -36.59
C VAL A 494 -12.63 10.37 -37.90
N ALA A 495 -11.92 10.90 -38.90
CA ALA A 495 -12.44 11.12 -40.24
C ALA A 495 -12.90 9.84 -40.96
N ARG A 496 -12.51 8.66 -40.46
CA ARG A 496 -12.92 7.33 -40.95
C ARG A 496 -13.90 6.62 -40.00
N GLN A 497 -14.34 7.26 -38.92
CA GLN A 497 -15.35 6.71 -38.00
C GLN A 497 -16.75 7.26 -38.30
N CYS A 498 -17.75 6.38 -38.22
CA CYS A 498 -19.15 6.73 -38.41
C CYS A 498 -19.70 7.42 -37.14
N CYS A 499 -20.39 8.54 -37.28
CA CYS A 499 -21.00 9.26 -36.15
C CYS A 499 -22.18 8.52 -35.51
N TRP A 500 -22.82 7.61 -36.23
CA TRP A 500 -23.92 6.80 -35.70
C TRP A 500 -23.40 5.74 -34.71
N ARG A 501 -23.59 5.97 -33.40
CA ARG A 501 -23.00 5.12 -32.33
C ARG A 501 -23.25 3.61 -32.47
N PRO A 502 -24.46 3.14 -32.84
CA PRO A 502 -24.72 1.71 -33.06
C PRO A 502 -24.05 1.12 -34.31
N CYS A 503 -23.44 1.92 -35.17
CA CYS A 503 -22.71 1.42 -36.33
C CYS A 503 -21.40 0.75 -35.91
N LYS A 504 -21.06 -0.41 -36.48
CA LYS A 504 -19.76 -1.07 -36.25
C LYS A 504 -18.56 -0.16 -36.54
N TYR A 505 -18.71 0.76 -37.51
CA TYR A 505 -17.68 1.72 -37.89
C TYR A 505 -17.60 2.96 -36.98
N HIS A 506 -18.41 3.02 -35.93
CA HIS A 506 -18.26 4.08 -34.92
C HIS A 506 -16.96 3.91 -34.15
N SER A 507 -16.68 2.67 -33.71
CA SER A 507 -15.47 2.32 -32.98
C SER A 507 -14.34 1.84 -33.89
N THR A 508 -14.64 1.34 -35.08
CA THR A 508 -13.65 0.85 -36.05
C THR A 508 -13.56 1.75 -37.28
N PRO A 509 -12.36 2.14 -37.75
CA PRO A 509 -12.21 2.90 -38.99
C PRO A 509 -12.79 2.15 -40.18
N SER A 510 -13.57 2.85 -41.01
CA SER A 510 -13.99 2.36 -42.32
C SER A 510 -12.81 2.39 -43.30
N GLU A 511 -12.67 1.31 -44.07
CA GLU A 511 -11.75 1.26 -45.22
C GLU A 511 -12.16 2.23 -46.33
N LYS A 512 -13.47 2.46 -46.46
CA LYS A 512 -14.05 3.35 -47.47
C LYS A 512 -14.20 4.78 -46.93
N PRO A 513 -14.04 5.81 -47.78
CA PRO A 513 -14.38 7.18 -47.42
C PRO A 513 -15.82 7.29 -46.92
N LEU A 514 -16.01 8.06 -45.86
CA LEU A 514 -17.32 8.27 -45.26
C LEU A 514 -18.06 9.47 -45.90
N LEU A 515 -19.38 9.38 -45.95
CA LEU A 515 -20.27 10.45 -46.36
C LEU A 515 -20.22 11.58 -45.33
N VAL A 516 -19.75 12.76 -45.73
CA VAL A 516 -19.73 13.96 -44.88
C VAL A 516 -21.13 14.60 -44.86
N CYS A 517 -21.62 14.95 -43.67
CA CYS A 517 -22.87 15.67 -43.52
C CYS A 517 -22.82 17.00 -44.28
N LYS A 518 -23.71 17.18 -45.27
CA LYS A 518 -23.82 18.43 -46.04
C LYS A 518 -24.23 19.65 -45.20
N GLY A 519 -24.66 19.43 -43.96
CA GLY A 519 -25.02 20.47 -42.99
C GLY A 519 -23.80 21.03 -42.27
N CYS A 520 -23.32 20.31 -41.25
CA CYS A 520 -22.22 20.78 -40.41
C CYS A 520 -20.81 20.53 -40.98
N LYS A 521 -20.65 19.64 -41.98
CA LYS A 521 -19.35 19.18 -42.51
C LYS A 521 -18.42 18.49 -41.49
N GLU A 522 -18.86 18.31 -40.26
CA GLU A 522 -18.13 17.65 -39.18
C GLU A 522 -18.51 16.17 -39.07
N ALA A 523 -19.81 15.86 -39.10
CA ALA A 523 -20.31 14.49 -38.95
C ALA A 523 -20.09 13.66 -40.22
N ARG A 524 -19.76 12.37 -40.04
CA ARG A 524 -19.41 11.43 -41.11
C ARG A 524 -20.15 10.11 -40.96
N TYR A 525 -20.58 9.52 -42.07
CA TYR A 525 -21.41 8.31 -42.06
C TYR A 525 -20.94 7.27 -43.07
N CYS A 526 -20.95 6.00 -42.69
CA CYS A 526 -20.61 4.91 -43.62
C CYS A 526 -21.69 4.68 -44.69
N SER A 527 -22.90 5.18 -44.46
CA SER A 527 -24.04 5.04 -45.36
C SER A 527 -25.09 6.13 -45.10
N ALA A 528 -25.93 6.39 -46.09
CA ALA A 528 -27.10 7.26 -45.94
C ALA A 528 -28.11 6.71 -44.90
N ALA A 529 -28.13 5.39 -44.69
CA ALA A 529 -28.92 4.77 -43.63
C ALA A 529 -28.45 5.23 -42.25
N CYS A 530 -27.14 5.13 -41.96
CA CYS A 530 -26.56 5.62 -40.71
C CYS A 530 -26.79 7.12 -40.52
N GLN A 531 -26.67 7.93 -41.58
CA GLN A 531 -26.98 9.36 -41.52
C GLN A 531 -28.45 9.61 -41.13
N ARG A 532 -29.41 8.91 -41.73
CA ARG A 532 -30.83 9.06 -41.42
C ARG A 532 -31.16 8.59 -40.00
N SER A 533 -30.51 7.52 -39.53
CA SER A 533 -30.66 7.03 -38.16
C SER A 533 -30.10 8.04 -37.15
N ASP A 534 -28.88 8.54 -37.34
CA ASP A 534 -28.29 9.54 -36.45
C ASP A 534 -29.07 10.86 -36.44
N TRP A 535 -29.62 11.24 -37.61
CA TRP A 535 -30.51 12.40 -37.72
C TRP A 535 -31.79 12.26 -36.89
N LYS A 536 -32.43 11.09 -36.90
CA LYS A 536 -33.71 10.85 -36.22
C LYS A 536 -33.55 10.44 -34.76
N GLN A 537 -32.54 9.63 -34.46
CA GLN A 537 -32.37 8.91 -33.18
C GLN A 537 -31.11 9.37 -32.42
N GLY A 538 -30.06 9.79 -33.12
CA GLY A 538 -28.78 10.19 -32.52
C GLY A 538 -28.66 11.67 -32.17
N ASN A 539 -29.77 12.40 -32.24
CA ASN A 539 -29.85 13.83 -31.93
C ASN A 539 -29.00 14.74 -32.85
N HIS A 540 -28.47 14.22 -33.96
CA HIS A 540 -27.66 15.02 -34.89
C HIS A 540 -28.46 16.18 -35.49
N ARG A 541 -29.78 16.03 -35.65
CA ARG A 541 -30.67 17.10 -36.11
C ARG A 541 -30.55 18.37 -35.26
N VAL A 542 -30.39 18.23 -33.94
CA VAL A 542 -30.27 19.36 -32.99
C VAL A 542 -28.87 19.95 -33.02
N GLN A 543 -27.83 19.11 -33.18
CA GLN A 543 -26.43 19.55 -33.19
C GLN A 543 -26.01 20.17 -34.54
N CYS A 544 -26.71 19.85 -35.63
CA CYS A 544 -26.34 20.30 -36.95
C CYS A 544 -26.57 21.80 -37.12
N ARG A 545 -25.48 22.58 -37.15
CA ARG A 545 -25.45 24.05 -37.22
C ARG A 545 -26.20 24.68 -38.41
N ARG A 546 -26.54 23.89 -39.45
CA ARG A 546 -27.32 24.35 -40.61
C ARG A 546 -28.83 24.44 -40.34
N VAL A 547 -29.32 23.88 -39.23
CA VAL A 547 -30.76 23.92 -38.85
C VAL A 547 -31.08 25.11 -37.94
N LYS A 548 -30.25 26.17 -37.99
CA LYS A 548 -30.62 27.48 -37.44
C LYS A 548 -31.43 28.27 -38.46
#